data_AF-A0A3P7BL45-F1
#
_entry.id   AF-A0A3P7BL45-F1
#
_cell.length_a   1.000
_cell.length_b   1.000
_cell.length_c   1.000
_cell.angle_alpha   90.00
_cell.angle_beta   90.00
_cell.angle_gamma   90.00
#
_symmetry.space_group_name_H-M   'P 1'
#
loop_
_entity.id
_entity.type
_entity.pdbx_description
1 polymer ?
#
loop_
_entity_poly.entity_id
_entity_poly.type
_entity_poly.pdbx_seq_one_letter_code
_entity_poly.pdbx_strand_id
1 'polypeptide(L)' 'MTLSEMVEMWYKEYKDFNYYENSCARGNICGHYTKMVWGKLNMLGCAIRRCDGAQPTWPKPVYLLVCQYEPQ' A
#
# COMPACT_ATOMS: atom_id res chain seq x y z
N MET A 1 4.73 -2.39 14.32
CA MET A 1 4.71 -2.09 12.88
C MET A 1 5.85 -2.80 12.20
N THR A 2 5.55 -3.98 11.65
CA THR A 2 6.43 -4.80 10.81
C THR A 2 6.20 -4.49 9.33
N LEU A 3 7.09 -4.96 8.46
CA LEU A 3 6.91 -4.85 7.02
C LEU A 3 5.61 -5.55 6.56
N SER A 4 5.31 -6.73 7.10
CA SER A 4 4.07 -7.45 6.78
C SER A 4 2.83 -6.68 7.20
N GLU A 5 2.83 -6.06 8.39
CA GLU A 5 1.70 -5.22 8.83
C GLU A 5 1.49 -4.02 7.90
N MET A 6 2.57 -3.40 7.41
CA MET A 6 2.49 -2.28 6.45
C MET A 6 1.89 -2.70 5.11
N VAL A 7 2.34 -3.82 4.56
CA VAL A 7 1.82 -4.36 3.29
C VAL A 7 0.39 -4.86 3.45
N GLU A 8 0.04 -5.41 4.62
CA GLU A 8 -1.33 -5.86 4.91
C GLU A 8 -2.32 -4.68 4.95
N MET A 9 -1.89 -3.48 5.34
CA MET A 9 -2.75 -2.28 5.26
C MET A 9 -3.13 -1.95 3.82
N TRP A 10 -2.19 -2.05 2.88
CA TRP A 10 -2.48 -1.90 1.45
C TRP A 10 -3.42 -2.99 0.94
N TYR A 11 -3.20 -4.23 1.37
CA TYR A 11 -4.07 -5.34 0.97
C TYR A 11 -5.50 -5.13 1.45
N LYS A 12 -5.69 -4.66 2.70
CA LYS A 12 -7.00 -4.50 3.36
C LYS A 12 -7.98 -3.58 2.62
N GLU A 13 -7.52 -2.76 1.69
CA GLU A 13 -8.41 -1.98 0.81
C GLU A 13 -9.31 -2.87 -0.07
N TYR A 14 -9.01 -4.18 -0.22
CA TYR A 14 -9.89 -5.15 -0.87
C TYR A 14 -11.32 -5.13 -0.30
N LYS A 15 -11.48 -4.77 0.98
CA LYS A 15 -12.77 -4.70 1.66
C LYS A 15 -13.67 -3.60 1.11
N ASP A 16 -13.07 -2.57 0.52
CA ASP A 16 -13.75 -1.40 -0.03
C ASP A 16 -13.82 -1.45 -1.57
N PHE A 17 -13.23 -2.47 -2.20
CA PHE A 17 -13.17 -2.61 -3.65
C PHE A 17 -14.29 -3.49 -4.19
N ASN A 18 -15.09 -2.96 -5.11
CA ASN A 18 -16.14 -3.69 -5.82
C ASN A 18 -15.59 -4.20 -7.16
N TYR A 19 -15.37 -5.52 -7.26
CA TYR A 19 -14.87 -6.15 -8.48
C TYR A 19 -15.86 -6.12 -9.65
N TYR A 20 -17.17 -6.13 -9.39
CA TYR A 20 -18.19 -6.11 -10.44
C TYR A 20 -18.24 -4.75 -11.14
N GLU A 21 -18.09 -3.68 -10.37
CA GLU A 21 -18.11 -2.30 -10.87
C GLU A 21 -16.71 -1.76 -11.20
N ASN A 22 -15.66 -2.50 -10.84
CA ASN A 22 -14.27 -2.07 -10.90
C ASN A 22 -14.09 -0.69 -10.22
N SER A 23 -14.70 -0.52 -9.03
CA SER A 23 -14.83 0.74 -8.33
C SER A 23 -14.41 0.62 -6.86
N CYS A 24 -14.01 1.73 -6.25
CA CYS A 24 -13.75 1.81 -4.81
C CYS A 24 -14.93 2.49 -4.12
N ALA A 25 -15.28 2.05 -2.91
CA ALA A 25 -16.31 2.67 -2.11
C ALA A 25 -16.07 4.18 -1.97
N ARG A 26 -17.15 4.98 -2.05
CA ARG A 26 -17.05 6.44 -2.11
C ARG A 26 -16.31 6.99 -0.87
N GLY A 27 -15.21 7.70 -1.12
CA GLY A 27 -14.38 8.31 -0.08
C GLY A 27 -13.27 7.40 0.47
N ASN A 28 -13.22 6.13 0.05
CA ASN A 28 -12.16 5.20 0.41
C ASN A 28 -11.05 5.16 -0.66
N ILE A 29 -9.93 4.54 -0.32
CA ILE A 29 -8.76 4.37 -1.19
C ILE A 29 -8.60 2.88 -1.46
N CYS A 30 -8.46 2.51 -2.73
CA CYS A 30 -8.21 1.14 -3.18
C CYS A 30 -7.01 1.03 -4.13
N GLY A 31 -6.25 2.12 -4.28
CA GLY A 31 -5.15 2.22 -5.23
C GLY A 31 -3.97 1.31 -4.90
N HIS A 32 -3.72 1.05 -3.62
CA HIS A 32 -2.64 0.16 -3.22
C HIS A 32 -3.03 -1.29 -3.49
N TYR A 33 -4.23 -1.71 -3.07
CA TYR A 33 -4.73 -3.05 -3.32
C TYR A 33 -4.77 -3.38 -4.81
N THR A 34 -5.32 -2.48 -5.63
CA THR A 34 -5.42 -2.71 -7.09
C THR A 34 -4.07 -2.88 -7.76
N LYS A 35 -3.03 -2.15 -7.32
CA LYS A 35 -1.66 -2.40 -7.78
C LYS A 35 -1.11 -3.73 -7.28
N MET A 36 -1.39 -4.15 -6.05
CA MET A 36 -0.92 -5.45 -5.52
C MET A 36 -1.45 -6.66 -6.30
N VAL A 37 -2.68 -6.60 -6.83
CA VAL A 37 -3.32 -7.73 -7.51
C VAL A 37 -3.41 -7.58 -9.03
N TRP A 38 -2.69 -6.62 -9.61
CA TRP A 38 -2.78 -6.34 -11.03
C TRP A 38 -2.12 -7.44 -11.87
N GLY A 39 -2.93 -8.19 -12.64
CA GLY A 39 -2.46 -9.39 -13.34
C GLY A 39 -1.42 -9.17 -14.45
N LYS A 40 -1.12 -7.92 -14.82
CA LYS A 40 -0.05 -7.60 -15.79
C LYS A 40 1.32 -7.40 -15.15
N LEU A 41 1.38 -7.22 -13.82
CA LEU A 41 2.64 -6.99 -13.12
C LEU A 41 3.42 -8.29 -12.99
N ASN A 42 4.73 -8.20 -13.21
CA ASN A 42 5.63 -9.36 -13.08
C ASN A 42 6.90 -9.07 -12.28
N MET A 43 7.12 -7.81 -11.90
CA MET A 43 8.26 -7.39 -11.11
C MET A 43 7.82 -6.47 -9.96
N LEU A 44 8.48 -6.63 -8.82
CA LEU A 44 8.27 -5.85 -7.60
C LEU A 44 9.62 -5.53 -6.97
N GLY A 45 9.84 -4.27 -6.65
CA GLY A 45 10.98 -3.81 -5.85
C GLY A 45 10.50 -2.94 -4.69
N CYS A 46 11.05 -3.15 -3.49
CA CYS A 46 10.66 -2.38 -2.30
C CYS A 46 11.88 -1.86 -1.54
N ALA A 47 11.70 -0.77 -0.81
CA ALA A 47 12.68 -0.19 0.09
C ALA A 47 12.00 0.27 1.38
N ILE A 48 12.70 0.12 2.51
CA ILE A 48 12.25 0.59 3.82
C ILE A 48 13.32 1.45 4.48
N ARG A 49 12.91 2.59 5.05
CA ARG A 49 13.80 3.52 5.75
C ARG A 49 13.15 4.05 7.01
N ARG A 50 13.93 4.13 8.11
CA ARG A 50 13.52 4.84 9.33
C ARG A 50 13.61 6.36 9.08
N CYS A 51 12.50 7.05 9.27
CA CYS A 51 12.32 8.47 9.01
C CYS A 51 11.54 9.12 10.17
N ASP A 52 12.13 9.17 11.37
CA ASP A 52 11.49 9.70 12.59
C ASP A 52 11.09 11.19 12.51
N GLY A 53 11.57 11.91 11.49
CA GLY A 53 11.20 13.31 11.21
C GLY A 53 10.12 13.47 10.14
N ALA A 54 9.61 12.39 9.55
CA ALA A 54 8.61 12.46 8.48
C ALA A 54 7.27 13.04 8.96
N GLN A 55 6.87 12.69 10.19
CA GLN A 55 5.69 13.26 10.84
C GLN A 55 6.00 13.59 12.30
N PRO A 56 5.99 14.88 12.71
CA PRO A 56 6.41 15.28 14.06
C PRO A 56 5.57 14.69 15.19
N THR A 57 4.30 14.36 14.91
CA THR A 57 3.32 13.89 15.89
C THR A 57 3.21 12.38 15.99
N TRP A 58 3.89 11.60 15.13
CA TRP A 58 3.78 10.14 15.15
C TRP A 58 4.66 9.49 16.23
N PRO A 59 4.21 8.39 16.86
CA PRO A 59 5.04 7.59 17.74
C PRO A 59 6.28 7.06 17.00
N LYS A 60 7.46 7.22 17.61
CA LYS A 60 8.73 6.76 17.05
C LYS A 60 8.99 5.29 17.46
N PRO A 61 9.65 4.49 16.61
CA PRO A 61 10.24 4.84 15.31
C PRO A 61 9.21 4.94 14.18
N VAL A 62 9.42 5.88 13.25
CA VAL A 62 8.62 5.99 12.02
C VAL A 62 9.38 5.34 10.87
N TYR A 63 8.73 4.48 10.11
CA TYR A 63 9.29 3.84 8.93
C TYR A 63 8.49 4.22 7.70
N LEU A 64 9.18 4.56 6.62
CA LEU A 64 8.60 4.70 5.28
C LEU A 64 8.90 3.43 4.49
N LEU A 65 7.84 2.78 4.01
CA LEU A 65 7.89 1.66 3.08
C LEU A 65 7.42 2.14 1.71
N VAL A 66 8.22 1.88 0.69
CA VAL A 66 7.88 2.18 -0.70
C VAL A 66 8.07 0.91 -1.52
N CYS A 67 7.11 0.61 -2.39
CA CYS A 67 7.20 -0.47 -3.37
C CYS A 67 6.88 0.07 -4.75
N GLN A 68 7.63 -0.37 -5.75
CA GLN A 68 7.41 -0.09 -7.16
C GLN A 68 7.14 -1.40 -7.89
N TYR A 69 6.18 -1.35 -8.81
CA TYR A 69 5.75 -2.48 -9.61
C TYR A 69 6.05 -2.20 -11.09
N GLU A 70 6.41 -3.23 -11.85
CA GLU A 70 6.60 -3.13 -13.30
C GLU A 70 5.87 -4.27 -14.05
N PRO A 71 5.38 -4.03 -15.28
CA PRO A 71 5.27 -2.72 -15.95
C PRO A 71 4.29 -1.77 -15.23
N GLN A 72 4.53 -0.46 -15.28
CA GLN A 72 3.65 0.54 -14.64
C GLN A 72 2.19 0.54 -15.10
#